data_AF-A0A4R8A659-F1
#
_entry.id   AF-A0A4R8A659-F1
#
_cell.length_a   1.000
_cell.length_b   1.000
_cell.length_c   1.000
_cell.angle_alpha   90.00
_cell.angle_beta   90.00
_cell.angle_gamma   90.00
#
_symmetry.space_group_name_H-M   'P 1'
#
loop_
_entity.id
_entity.type
_entity.pdbx_description
1 polymer ?
#
loop_
_entity_poly.entity_id
_entity_poly.type
_entity_poly.pdbx_seq_one_letter_code
_entity_poly.pdbx_strand_id
1 'polypeptide(L)'
;MDEIKIKEYATQIVSYAGTAFAHFYNSCQLSLKGDKSSSKKEFALGKKAIDLAHTVNSKLVDYEAKNGSLPFSLILIHSQDSLMNAINWQHMSTLAIENDNLLRKEFDNSIENKELIKILIICNAGMSTVILKSKLEKVAMAKGIKVDIKATTFNDLERIYMNYDIVLVSPQISQLHDEIKRITRNSIYIQLLNMTDFGLMRAEKIFDDILKQLLP
;
A
#
# COMPACT_ATOMS: atom_id res chain seq x y z
N MET A 1 -3.05 -40.26 -1.43
CA MET A 1 -2.23 -39.21 -0.79
C MET A 1 -2.53 -39.26 0.68
N ASP A 2 -1.50 -39.34 1.50
CA ASP A 2 -1.63 -39.21 2.94
C ASP A 2 -1.77 -37.75 3.35
N GLU A 3 -2.11 -37.51 4.62
CA GLU A 3 -2.32 -36.18 5.18
C GLU A 3 -1.06 -35.31 5.11
N ILE A 4 0.12 -35.94 5.23
CA ILE A 4 1.42 -35.26 5.16
C ILE A 4 1.63 -34.68 3.76
N LYS A 5 1.39 -35.48 2.71
CA LYS A 5 1.55 -35.02 1.33
C LYS A 5 0.55 -33.92 0.97
N ILE A 6 -0.67 -33.98 1.50
CA ILE A 6 -1.68 -32.91 1.31
C ILE A 6 -1.17 -31.59 1.91
N LYS A 7 -0.66 -31.62 3.15
CA LYS A 7 -0.09 -30.43 3.81
C LYS A 7 1.15 -29.89 3.09
N GLU A 8 1.99 -30.78 2.55
CA GLU A 8 3.15 -30.42 1.75
C GLU A 8 2.71 -29.65 0.49
N TYR A 9 1.73 -30.17 -0.25
CA TYR A 9 1.18 -29.51 -1.44
C TYR A 9 0.50 -28.18 -1.10
N ALA A 10 -0.28 -28.11 -0.01
CA ALA A 10 -0.87 -26.87 0.45
C ALA A 10 0.20 -25.80 0.75
N THR A 11 1.29 -26.18 1.41
CA THR A 11 2.40 -25.26 1.71
C THR A 11 3.11 -24.79 0.43
N GLN A 12 3.32 -25.68 -0.54
CA GLN A 12 3.86 -25.32 -1.85
C GLN A 12 2.95 -24.32 -2.59
N ILE A 13 1.63 -24.55 -2.59
CA ILE A 13 0.66 -23.64 -3.19
C ILE A 13 0.75 -22.26 -2.52
N VAL A 14 0.76 -22.18 -1.19
CA VAL A 14 0.90 -20.89 -0.47
C VAL A 14 2.18 -20.17 -0.91
N SER A 15 3.31 -20.87 -0.97
CA SER A 15 4.58 -20.26 -1.37
C SER A 15 4.54 -19.74 -2.81
N TYR A 16 4.11 -20.55 -3.77
CA TYR A 16 4.06 -20.15 -5.18
C TYR A 16 3.03 -19.05 -5.43
N ALA A 17 1.85 -19.15 -4.80
CA ALA A 17 0.82 -18.12 -4.88
C ALA A 17 1.28 -16.79 -4.28
N GLY A 18 2.00 -16.81 -3.15
CA GLY A 18 2.58 -15.62 -2.55
C GLY A 18 3.61 -14.93 -3.47
N THR A 19 4.48 -15.71 -4.11
CA THR A 19 5.43 -15.18 -5.12
C THR A 19 4.69 -14.61 -6.34
N ALA A 20 3.69 -15.32 -6.85
CA ALA A 20 2.88 -14.86 -7.98
C ALA A 20 2.15 -13.54 -7.65
N PHE A 21 1.50 -13.47 -6.49
CA PHE A 21 0.85 -12.27 -5.98
C PHE A 21 1.79 -11.06 -5.98
N ALA A 22 2.99 -11.21 -5.41
CA ALA A 22 3.96 -10.10 -5.33
C ALA A 22 4.33 -9.56 -6.71
N HIS A 23 4.59 -10.45 -7.67
CA HIS A 23 4.89 -10.06 -9.05
C HIS A 23 3.71 -9.40 -9.76
N PHE A 24 2.49 -9.93 -9.63
CA PHE A 24 1.30 -9.31 -10.25
C PHE A 24 0.96 -7.96 -9.62
N TYR A 25 1.08 -7.83 -8.30
CA TYR A 25 0.92 -6.56 -7.60
C TYR A 25 1.93 -5.51 -8.10
N ASN A 26 3.21 -5.88 -8.18
CA ASN A 26 4.25 -4.99 -8.70
C ASN A 26 4.00 -4.62 -10.18
N SER A 27 3.54 -5.57 -10.97
CA SER A 27 3.17 -5.33 -12.37
C SER A 27 2.03 -4.32 -12.50
N CYS A 28 0.99 -4.39 -11.66
CA CYS A 28 -0.07 -3.38 -11.58
C CYS A 28 0.51 -2.00 -11.25
N GLN A 29 1.32 -1.91 -10.20
CA GLN A 29 1.93 -0.65 -9.74
C GLN A 29 2.78 0.00 -10.84
N LEU A 30 3.60 -0.79 -11.53
CA LEU A 30 4.44 -0.32 -12.64
C LEU A 30 3.59 0.15 -13.83
N SER A 31 2.47 -0.52 -14.13
CA SER A 31 1.57 -0.08 -15.19
C SER A 31 0.90 1.26 -14.83
N LEU A 32 0.42 1.41 -13.59
CA LEU A 32 -0.14 2.69 -13.12
C LEU A 32 0.88 3.84 -13.25
N LYS A 33 2.16 3.57 -12.96
CA LYS A 33 3.27 4.51 -13.16
C LYS A 33 3.63 4.74 -14.64
N GLY A 34 3.10 3.93 -15.55
CA GLY A 34 3.36 3.94 -17.00
C GLY A 34 4.65 3.25 -17.45
N ASP A 35 5.34 2.55 -16.56
CA ASP A 35 6.49 1.72 -16.94
C ASP A 35 6.01 0.34 -17.46
N LYS A 36 5.55 0.34 -18.72
CA LYS A 36 5.02 -0.85 -19.40
C LYS A 36 6.06 -1.96 -19.57
N SER A 37 7.32 -1.59 -19.77
CA SER A 37 8.38 -2.56 -20.04
C SER A 37 8.64 -3.41 -18.80
N SER A 38 8.83 -2.74 -17.66
CA SER A 38 9.04 -3.42 -16.38
C SER A 38 7.76 -4.13 -15.90
N SER A 39 6.59 -3.52 -16.10
CA SER A 39 5.30 -4.15 -15.77
C SER A 39 5.10 -5.50 -16.46
N LYS A 40 5.37 -5.59 -17.78
CA LYS A 40 5.26 -6.85 -18.54
C LYS A 40 6.28 -7.90 -18.11
N LYS A 41 7.49 -7.48 -17.68
CA LYS A 41 8.50 -8.41 -17.14
C LYS A 41 8.04 -9.03 -15.83
N GLU A 42 7.56 -8.21 -14.89
CA GLU A 42 6.99 -8.68 -13.62
C GLU A 42 5.79 -9.60 -13.86
N PHE A 43 4.90 -9.25 -14.79
CA PHE A 43 3.77 -10.11 -15.15
C PHE A 43 4.21 -11.50 -15.62
N ALA A 44 5.23 -11.57 -16.49
CA ALA A 44 5.75 -12.84 -16.99
C ALA A 44 6.38 -13.70 -15.88
N LEU A 45 7.02 -13.09 -14.87
CA LEU A 45 7.54 -13.79 -13.70
C LEU A 45 6.41 -14.32 -12.82
N GLY A 46 5.39 -13.50 -12.56
CA GLY A 46 4.19 -13.92 -11.83
C GLY A 46 3.48 -15.09 -12.50
N LYS A 47 3.38 -15.07 -13.83
CA LYS A 47 2.78 -16.16 -14.61
C LYS A 47 3.52 -17.49 -14.43
N LYS A 48 4.85 -17.48 -14.41
CA LYS A 48 5.63 -18.70 -14.13
C LYS A 48 5.33 -19.27 -12.74
N ALA A 49 5.19 -18.40 -11.73
CA ALA A 49 4.90 -18.82 -10.36
C ALA A 49 3.46 -19.34 -10.20
N ILE A 50 2.47 -18.68 -10.81
CA ILE A 50 1.07 -19.12 -10.72
C ILE A 50 0.84 -20.46 -11.44
N ASP A 51 1.53 -20.70 -12.57
CA ASP A 51 1.46 -21.98 -13.30
C ASP A 51 1.96 -23.15 -12.43
N LEU A 52 2.99 -22.92 -11.61
CA LEU A 52 3.45 -23.91 -10.62
C LEU A 52 2.38 -24.17 -9.54
N ALA A 53 1.78 -23.10 -9.00
CA ALA A 53 0.71 -23.22 -8.00
C ALA A 53 -0.51 -23.97 -8.55
N HIS A 54 -0.95 -23.65 -9.77
CA HIS A 54 -2.02 -24.35 -10.48
C HIS A 54 -1.70 -25.82 -10.71
N THR A 55 -0.46 -26.14 -11.08
CA THR A 55 -0.04 -27.53 -11.29
C THR A 55 -0.14 -28.34 -10.01
N VAL A 56 0.25 -27.78 -8.86
CA VAL A 56 0.13 -28.46 -7.56
C VAL A 56 -1.33 -28.57 -7.13
N ASN A 57 -2.13 -27.51 -7.28
CA ASN A 57 -3.55 -27.54 -6.95
C ASN A 57 -4.33 -28.56 -7.80
N SER A 58 -4.00 -28.67 -9.08
CA SER A 58 -4.64 -29.65 -9.99
C SER A 58 -4.43 -31.08 -9.49
N LYS A 59 -3.25 -31.41 -8.94
CA LYS A 59 -3.00 -32.73 -8.34
C LYS A 59 -3.91 -33.02 -7.15
N LEU A 60 -4.23 -32.00 -6.33
CA LEU A 60 -5.14 -32.14 -5.19
C LEU A 60 -6.57 -32.35 -5.67
N VAL A 61 -7.03 -31.57 -6.64
CA VAL A 61 -8.36 -31.69 -7.25
C VAL A 61 -8.52 -33.05 -7.93
N ASP A 62 -7.53 -33.49 -8.72
CA ASP A 62 -7.53 -34.80 -9.37
C ASP A 62 -7.58 -35.95 -8.36
N TYR A 63 -6.88 -35.79 -7.24
CA TYR A 63 -6.89 -36.77 -6.16
C TYR A 63 -8.27 -36.84 -5.50
N GLU A 64 -8.87 -35.71 -5.18
CA GLU A 64 -10.22 -35.61 -4.61
C GLU A 64 -11.28 -36.20 -5.55
N ALA A 65 -11.21 -35.87 -6.84
CA ALA A 65 -12.13 -36.40 -7.84
C ALA A 65 -12.09 -37.94 -7.93
N LYS A 66 -10.93 -38.56 -7.72
CA LYS A 66 -10.74 -40.03 -7.78
C LYS A 66 -11.06 -40.74 -6.46
N ASN A 67 -10.81 -40.11 -5.31
CA ASN A 67 -10.81 -40.78 -4.00
C ASN A 67 -11.91 -40.26 -3.06
N GLY A 68 -12.74 -39.32 -3.51
CA GLY A 68 -13.70 -38.62 -2.67
C GLY A 68 -13.06 -37.49 -1.88
N SER A 69 -13.80 -36.98 -0.89
CA SER A 69 -13.48 -35.75 -0.17
C SER A 69 -12.09 -35.76 0.47
N LEU A 70 -11.36 -34.66 0.34
CA LEU A 70 -10.14 -34.43 1.10
C LEU A 70 -10.45 -34.24 2.61
N PRO A 71 -9.58 -34.71 3.51
CA PRO A 71 -9.72 -34.42 4.94
C PRO A 71 -9.63 -32.92 5.18
N PHE A 72 -10.50 -32.41 6.06
CA PHE A 72 -10.50 -30.99 6.45
C PHE A 72 -9.13 -30.57 6.97
N SER A 73 -8.60 -29.49 6.43
CA SER A 73 -7.30 -28.95 6.82
C SER A 73 -7.27 -27.44 6.64
N LEU A 74 -7.02 -26.70 7.72
CA LEU A 74 -6.99 -25.23 7.69
C LEU A 74 -5.93 -24.71 6.71
N ILE A 75 -4.77 -25.39 6.62
CA ILE A 75 -3.71 -24.99 5.70
C ILE A 75 -4.09 -25.24 4.24
N LEU A 76 -4.89 -26.26 3.95
CA LEU A 76 -5.40 -26.53 2.60
C LEU A 76 -6.36 -25.43 2.16
N ILE A 77 -7.30 -25.04 3.02
CA ILE A 77 -8.22 -23.92 2.75
C ILE A 77 -7.42 -22.64 2.52
N HIS A 78 -6.50 -22.31 3.42
CA HIS A 78 -5.65 -21.14 3.29
C HIS A 78 -4.82 -21.14 2.00
N SER A 79 -4.37 -22.31 1.54
CA SER A 79 -3.65 -22.43 0.28
C SER A 79 -4.53 -22.11 -0.94
N GLN A 80 -5.80 -22.53 -0.93
CA GLN A 80 -6.75 -22.23 -1.99
C GLN A 80 -7.14 -20.75 -2.00
N ASP A 81 -7.35 -20.15 -0.82
CA ASP A 81 -7.60 -18.71 -0.68
C ASP A 81 -6.42 -17.89 -1.24
N SER A 82 -5.19 -18.30 -0.89
CA SER A 82 -3.98 -17.64 -1.37
C SER A 82 -3.84 -17.75 -2.89
N LEU A 83 -4.13 -18.93 -3.45
CA LEU A 83 -4.12 -19.15 -4.91
C LEU A 83 -5.16 -18.29 -5.61
N MET A 84 -6.40 -18.28 -5.12
CA MET A 84 -7.47 -17.47 -5.70
C MET A 84 -7.16 -15.97 -5.63
N ASN A 85 -6.59 -15.51 -4.50
CA ASN A 85 -6.12 -14.13 -4.38
C ASN A 85 -5.07 -13.80 -5.46
N ALA A 86 -4.08 -14.67 -5.67
CA ALA A 86 -3.06 -14.46 -6.70
C ALA A 86 -3.63 -14.44 -8.13
N ILE A 87 -4.62 -15.30 -8.45
CA ILE A 87 -5.34 -15.29 -9.74
C ILE A 87 -6.09 -13.98 -9.95
N ASN A 88 -6.78 -13.48 -8.92
CA ASN A 88 -7.47 -12.19 -9.01
C ASN A 88 -6.47 -11.06 -9.32
N TRP A 89 -5.30 -11.07 -8.71
CA TRP A 89 -4.23 -10.11 -9.01
C TRP A 89 -3.65 -10.27 -10.42
N GLN A 90 -3.58 -11.48 -10.96
CA GLN A 90 -3.24 -11.70 -12.37
C GLN A 90 -4.25 -11.02 -13.30
N HIS A 91 -5.55 -11.18 -13.03
CA HIS A 91 -6.60 -10.52 -13.81
C HIS A 91 -6.50 -8.99 -13.69
N MET A 92 -6.33 -8.47 -12.47
CA MET A 92 -6.15 -7.03 -12.24
C MET A 92 -4.93 -6.50 -13.00
N SER A 93 -3.82 -7.23 -12.99
CA SER A 93 -2.60 -6.86 -13.70
C SER A 93 -2.77 -6.88 -15.21
N THR A 94 -3.49 -7.87 -15.73
CA THR A 94 -3.85 -7.93 -17.16
C THR A 94 -4.68 -6.71 -17.55
N LEU A 95 -5.73 -6.40 -16.78
CA LEU A 95 -6.57 -5.22 -17.01
C LEU A 95 -5.77 -3.92 -16.93
N ALA A 96 -4.84 -3.81 -15.98
CA ALA A 96 -3.94 -2.67 -15.82
C ALA A 96 -3.07 -2.45 -17.07
N ILE A 97 -2.48 -3.53 -17.60
CA ILE A 97 -1.62 -3.49 -18.79
C ILE A 97 -2.43 -3.17 -20.06
N GLU A 98 -3.62 -3.75 -20.21
CA GLU A 98 -4.47 -3.59 -21.41
C GLU A 98 -5.19 -2.24 -21.47
N ASN A 99 -5.69 -1.76 -20.33
CA ASN A 99 -6.45 -0.51 -20.23
C ASN A 99 -5.59 0.64 -19.70
N ASP A 100 -4.26 0.53 -19.81
CA ASP A 100 -3.29 1.45 -19.22
C ASP A 100 -3.61 2.94 -19.45
N ASN A 101 -4.01 3.33 -20.66
CA ASN A 101 -4.34 4.73 -20.97
C ASN A 101 -5.62 5.20 -20.27
N LEU A 102 -6.59 4.31 -20.10
CA LEU A 102 -7.89 4.59 -19.47
C LEU A 102 -7.75 4.58 -17.95
N LEU A 103 -7.01 3.61 -17.42
CA LEU A 103 -6.68 3.52 -16.00
C LEU A 103 -5.71 4.61 -15.56
N ARG A 104 -4.72 5.01 -16.38
CA ARG A 104 -3.93 6.22 -16.10
C ARG A 104 -4.82 7.44 -16.06
N LYS A 105 -5.72 7.62 -17.02
CA LYS A 105 -6.64 8.76 -17.01
C LYS A 105 -7.55 8.75 -15.78
N GLU A 106 -8.11 7.60 -15.39
CA GLU A 106 -8.92 7.46 -14.16
C GLU A 106 -8.07 7.58 -12.89
N PHE A 107 -6.82 7.11 -12.89
CA PHE A 107 -5.89 7.21 -11.77
C PHE A 107 -5.42 8.66 -11.59
N ASP A 108 -5.01 9.32 -12.66
CA ASP A 108 -4.70 10.75 -12.72
C ASP A 108 -5.95 11.57 -12.32
N ASN A 109 -7.14 11.21 -12.82
CA ASN A 109 -8.41 11.83 -12.39
C ASN A 109 -8.72 11.55 -10.91
N SER A 110 -8.35 10.39 -10.35
CA SER A 110 -8.53 10.06 -8.93
C SER A 110 -7.55 10.82 -8.04
N ILE A 111 -6.37 11.16 -8.57
CA ILE A 111 -5.39 12.04 -7.93
C ILE A 111 -5.86 13.49 -8.00
N GLU A 112 -6.41 13.94 -9.14
CA GLU A 112 -7.07 15.24 -9.28
C GLU A 112 -8.35 15.34 -8.41
N ASN A 113 -9.05 14.22 -8.16
CA ASN A 113 -10.25 14.14 -7.31
C ASN A 113 -9.99 13.67 -5.87
N LYS A 114 -8.76 13.70 -5.35
CA LYS A 114 -8.59 13.65 -3.89
C LYS A 114 -8.99 15.02 -3.33
N GLU A 115 -10.31 15.24 -3.24
CA GLU A 115 -10.96 16.51 -2.88
C GLU A 115 -10.54 17.06 -1.50
N LEU A 116 -9.79 16.32 -0.69
CA LEU A 116 -9.22 16.84 0.55
C LEU A 116 -8.08 15.92 1.06
N ILE A 117 -6.84 16.40 1.07
CA ILE A 117 -5.75 15.73 1.80
C ILE A 117 -5.80 16.16 3.27
N LYS A 118 -5.96 15.20 4.18
CA LYS A 118 -6.00 15.45 5.61
C LYS A 118 -4.62 15.25 6.23
N ILE A 119 -4.02 16.33 6.71
CA ILE A 119 -2.67 16.35 7.27
C ILE A 119 -2.75 16.61 8.79
N LEU A 120 -2.20 15.69 9.57
CA LEU A 120 -2.07 15.86 11.02
C LEU A 120 -0.64 16.25 11.38
N ILE A 121 -0.44 17.40 12.01
CA ILE A 121 0.87 17.81 12.53
C ILE A 121 0.90 17.57 14.04
N ILE A 122 1.84 16.73 14.49
CA ILE A 122 2.10 16.53 15.92
C ILE A 122 3.21 17.49 16.34
N CYS A 123 2.92 18.31 17.34
CA CYS A 123 3.83 19.32 17.87
C CYS A 123 3.62 19.49 19.38
N ASN A 124 4.54 20.20 20.04
CA ASN A 124 4.44 20.45 21.49
C ASN A 124 3.64 21.74 21.83
N ALA A 125 2.66 22.11 20.99
CA ALA A 125 1.88 23.36 21.00
C ALA A 125 2.74 24.65 20.89
N GLY A 126 2.61 25.40 19.78
CA GLY A 126 3.35 26.67 19.58
C GLY A 126 3.06 27.41 18.27
N MET A 127 3.58 28.64 18.15
CA MET A 127 3.36 29.52 16.98
C MET A 127 3.88 28.95 15.66
N SER A 128 4.98 28.19 15.69
CA SER A 128 5.63 27.64 14.49
C SER A 128 4.73 26.71 13.69
N THR A 129 3.84 25.96 14.35
CA THR A 129 2.90 25.05 13.68
C THR A 129 1.76 25.78 12.99
N VAL A 130 1.32 26.92 13.56
CA VAL A 130 0.32 27.80 12.94
C VAL A 130 0.89 28.41 11.65
N ILE A 131 2.16 28.84 11.69
CA ILE A 131 2.86 29.38 10.51
C ILE A 131 3.00 28.31 9.43
N LEU A 132 3.45 27.11 9.80
CA LEU A 132 3.61 26.01 8.83
C LEU A 132 2.26 25.63 8.21
N LYS A 133 1.21 25.47 9.02
CA LYS A 133 -0.16 25.22 8.55
C LYS A 133 -0.58 26.24 7.49
N SER A 134 -0.50 27.54 7.80
CA SER A 134 -0.91 28.60 6.88
C SER A 134 -0.10 28.59 5.58
N LYS A 135 1.20 28.30 5.64
CA LYS A 135 2.03 28.22 4.44
C LYS A 135 1.71 26.97 3.60
N LEU A 136 1.48 25.82 4.22
CA LEU A 136 1.08 24.60 3.51
C LEU A 136 -0.28 24.77 2.83
N GLU A 137 -1.25 25.40 3.48
CA GLU A 137 -2.55 25.75 2.89
C GLU A 137 -2.39 26.64 1.66
N LYS A 138 -1.50 27.64 1.71
CA LYS A 138 -1.21 28.51 0.55
C LYS A 138 -0.56 27.75 -0.61
N VAL A 139 0.41 26.88 -0.32
CA VAL A 139 1.07 26.05 -1.34
C VAL A 139 0.06 25.10 -1.99
N ALA A 140 -0.78 24.46 -1.18
CA ALA A 140 -1.83 23.57 -1.66
C ALA A 140 -2.83 24.32 -2.55
N MET A 141 -3.28 25.50 -2.11
CA MET A 141 -4.16 26.37 -2.90
C MET A 141 -3.53 26.78 -4.24
N ALA A 142 -2.25 27.14 -4.25
CA ALA A 142 -1.53 27.48 -5.48
C ALA A 142 -1.39 26.29 -6.45
N LYS A 143 -1.35 25.06 -5.91
CA LYS A 143 -1.31 23.81 -6.68
C LYS A 143 -2.70 23.26 -7.03
N GLY A 144 -3.79 23.95 -6.64
CA GLY A 144 -5.16 23.48 -6.88
C GLY A 144 -5.59 22.29 -6.02
N ILE A 145 -4.85 21.99 -4.95
CA ILE A 145 -5.11 20.83 -4.06
C ILE A 145 -5.82 21.33 -2.80
N LYS A 146 -6.95 20.71 -2.47
CA LYS A 146 -7.66 20.96 -1.21
C LYS A 146 -6.97 20.20 -0.07
N VAL A 147 -6.70 20.89 1.03
CA VAL A 147 -6.07 20.31 2.23
C VAL A 147 -6.85 20.67 3.48
N ASP A 148 -6.91 19.75 4.45
CA ASP A 148 -7.36 20.02 5.82
C ASP A 148 -6.20 19.69 6.75
N ILE A 149 -5.65 20.73 7.39
CA ILE A 149 -4.45 20.62 8.21
C ILE A 149 -4.84 20.88 9.67
N LYS A 150 -4.61 19.90 10.54
CA LYS A 150 -4.78 20.04 11.99
C LYS A 150 -3.44 19.92 12.70
N ALA A 151 -3.23 20.77 13.70
CA ALA A 151 -2.10 20.67 14.61
C ALA A 151 -2.58 20.19 15.98
N THR A 152 -1.90 19.23 16.58
CA THR A 152 -2.23 18.70 17.90
C THR A 152 -0.97 18.27 18.67
N THR A 153 -1.16 17.78 19.89
CA THR A 153 -0.10 17.21 20.74
C THR A 153 -0.03 15.70 20.59
N PHE A 154 1.09 15.11 21.03
CA PHE A 154 1.26 13.66 20.99
C PHE A 154 0.16 12.90 21.77
N ASN A 155 -0.34 13.48 22.86
CA ASN A 155 -1.36 12.85 23.71
C ASN A 155 -2.70 12.62 22.99
N ASP A 156 -3.00 13.45 21.99
CA ASP A 156 -4.25 13.34 21.23
C ASP A 156 -4.12 12.41 20.02
N LEU A 157 -2.90 11.99 19.66
CA LEU A 157 -2.62 11.21 18.45
C LEU A 157 -3.49 9.95 18.37
N GLU A 158 -3.44 9.10 19.40
CA GLU A 158 -4.12 7.79 19.42
C GLU A 158 -5.62 7.90 19.14
N ARG A 159 -6.24 9.02 19.54
CA ARG A 159 -7.67 9.25 19.39
C ARG A 159 -8.08 9.68 17.99
N ILE A 160 -7.20 10.34 17.24
CA ILE A 160 -7.61 11.08 16.03
C ILE A 160 -6.87 10.69 14.76
N TYR A 161 -5.73 10.00 14.85
CA TYR A 161 -4.86 9.78 13.68
C TYR A 161 -5.55 9.03 12.54
N MET A 162 -6.51 8.14 12.84
CA MET A 162 -7.26 7.37 11.84
C MET A 162 -8.08 8.22 10.87
N ASN A 163 -8.32 9.49 11.19
CA ASN A 163 -9.08 10.40 10.34
C ASN A 163 -8.21 11.18 9.33
N TYR A 164 -6.90 10.89 9.27
CA TYR A 164 -5.93 11.62 8.45
C TYR A 164 -5.24 10.70 7.45
N ASP A 165 -4.67 11.29 6.40
CA ASP A 165 -3.88 10.56 5.40
C ASP A 165 -2.41 10.43 5.80
N ILE A 166 -1.89 11.44 6.49
CA ILE A 166 -0.49 11.52 6.89
C ILE A 166 -0.31 12.23 8.23
N VAL A 167 0.64 11.75 9.01
CA VAL A 167 1.10 12.37 10.26
C VAL A 167 2.48 12.98 10.06
N LEU A 168 2.58 14.30 10.21
CA LEU A 168 3.84 15.03 10.23
C LEU A 168 4.34 15.16 11.67
N VAL A 169 5.54 14.63 11.91
CA VAL A 169 6.19 14.70 13.22
C VAL A 169 7.13 15.90 13.22
N SER A 170 6.88 16.85 14.13
CA SER A 170 7.72 18.03 14.27
C SER A 170 9.12 17.63 14.77
N PRO A 171 10.19 18.31 14.32
CA PRO A 171 11.55 17.89 14.67
C PRO A 171 11.84 17.87 16.17
N GLN A 172 11.20 18.76 16.94
CA GLN A 172 11.36 18.89 18.39
C GLN A 172 10.91 17.64 19.15
N ILE A 173 10.02 16.84 18.57
CA ILE A 173 9.49 15.61 19.17
C ILE A 173 9.93 14.37 18.38
N SER A 174 10.99 14.49 17.57
CA SER A 174 11.57 13.40 16.77
C SER A 174 11.84 12.13 17.58
N GLN A 175 12.17 12.27 18.86
CA GLN A 175 12.38 11.18 19.83
C GLN A 175 11.15 10.26 19.97
N LEU A 176 9.95 10.80 19.79
CA LEU A 176 8.69 10.07 19.92
C LEU A 176 8.31 9.33 18.62
N HIS A 177 9.07 9.48 17.54
CA HIS A 177 8.72 8.92 16.23
C HIS A 177 8.50 7.40 16.24
N ASP A 178 9.34 6.65 16.94
CA ASP A 178 9.18 5.18 17.04
C ASP A 178 7.95 4.81 17.86
N GLU A 179 7.61 5.61 18.86
CA GLU A 179 6.38 5.43 19.64
C GLU A 179 5.13 5.76 18.81
N ILE A 180 5.17 6.82 18.00
CA ILE A 180 4.11 7.19 17.04
C ILE A 180 3.88 6.02 16.06
N LYS A 181 4.95 5.43 15.51
CA LYS A 181 4.85 4.24 14.64
C LYS A 181 4.21 3.05 15.36
N ARG A 182 4.56 2.83 16.63
CA ARG A 182 3.96 1.77 17.45
C ARG A 182 2.47 1.99 17.68
N ILE A 183 2.05 3.21 18.06
CA ILE A 183 0.64 3.57 18.30
C ILE A 183 -0.18 3.40 17.02
N THR A 184 0.33 3.91 15.91
CA THR A 184 -0.36 3.85 14.61
C THR A 184 -0.28 2.49 13.93
N ARG A 185 0.56 1.57 14.43
CA ARG A 185 0.81 0.24 13.85
C ARG A 185 1.15 0.29 12.34
N ASN A 186 1.80 1.36 11.89
CA ASN A 186 2.08 1.65 10.48
C ASN A 186 0.84 1.65 9.55
N SER A 187 -0.35 1.89 10.10
CA SER A 187 -1.59 1.98 9.31
C SER A 187 -1.78 3.32 8.58
N ILE A 188 -0.89 4.30 8.86
CA ILE A 188 -0.90 5.64 8.28
C ILE A 188 0.53 6.05 7.89
N TYR A 189 0.66 6.92 6.88
CA TYR A 189 1.95 7.51 6.54
C TYR A 189 2.45 8.41 7.67
N ILE A 190 3.72 8.26 8.03
CA ILE A 190 4.39 9.09 9.03
C ILE A 190 5.60 9.73 8.39
N GLN A 191 5.71 11.05 8.49
CA GLN A 191 6.83 11.82 7.97
C GLN A 191 7.47 12.64 9.08
N LEU A 192 8.77 12.40 9.30
CA LEU A 192 9.56 13.27 10.17
C LEU A 192 9.99 14.51 9.40
N LEU A 193 9.61 15.69 9.88
CA LEU A 193 10.02 16.94 9.24
C LEU A 193 11.52 17.19 9.47
N ASN A 194 12.21 17.61 8.42
CA ASN A 194 13.60 18.01 8.53
C ASN A 194 13.74 19.32 9.32
N MET A 195 14.69 19.38 10.27
CA MET A 195 14.96 20.56 11.10
C MET A 195 15.17 21.84 10.29
N THR A 196 15.94 21.76 9.20
CA THR A 196 16.27 22.90 8.35
C THR A 196 15.06 23.38 7.57
N ASP A 197 14.31 22.46 6.97
CA ASP A 197 13.13 22.82 6.17
C ASP A 197 11.99 23.35 7.05
N PHE A 198 11.82 22.79 8.26
CA PHE A 198 10.90 23.30 9.27
C PHE A 198 11.34 24.68 9.78
N GLY A 199 12.61 24.85 10.14
CA GLY A 199 13.13 26.12 10.67
C GLY A 199 13.07 27.26 9.66
N LEU A 200 13.37 26.99 8.39
CA LEU A 200 13.27 27.96 7.29
C LEU A 200 11.85 28.05 6.71
N MET A 201 10.91 27.24 7.20
CA MET A 201 9.51 27.21 6.74
C MET A 201 9.38 27.04 5.22
N ARG A 202 10.12 26.07 4.66
CA ARG A 202 10.13 25.70 3.24
C ARG A 202 8.90 24.86 2.88
N ALA A 203 7.73 25.48 2.99
CA ALA A 203 6.46 24.79 2.83
C ALA A 203 6.27 24.14 1.46
N GLU A 204 6.78 24.71 0.38
CA GLU A 204 6.73 24.09 -0.96
C GLU A 204 7.43 22.74 -0.98
N LYS A 205 8.69 22.70 -0.50
CA LYS A 205 9.47 21.47 -0.41
C LYS A 205 8.82 20.44 0.51
N ILE A 206 8.37 20.88 1.69
CA ILE A 206 7.66 20.00 2.64
C ILE A 206 6.42 19.41 1.99
N PHE A 207 5.64 20.22 1.27
CA PHE A 207 4.43 19.77 0.60
C PHE A 207 4.72 18.79 -0.55
N ASP A 208 5.76 19.05 -1.34
CA ASP A 208 6.20 18.11 -2.38
C ASP A 208 6.66 16.77 -1.79
N ASP A 209 7.32 16.79 -0.64
CA ASP A 209 7.71 15.57 0.06
C ASP A 209 6.50 14.80 0.62
N ILE A 210 5.46 15.51 1.11
CA ILE A 210 4.18 14.93 1.52
C ILE A 210 3.52 14.22 0.33
N LEU A 211 3.44 14.89 -0.82
CA LEU A 211 2.83 14.33 -2.02
C LEU A 211 3.57 13.07 -2.49
N LYS A 212 4.91 13.08 -2.51
CA LYS A 212 5.71 11.88 -2.85
C LYS A 212 5.46 10.70 -1.92
N GLN A 213 5.20 10.97 -0.63
CA GLN A 213 4.97 9.89 0.33
C GLN A 213 3.55 9.32 0.22
N LEU A 214 2.57 10.15 -0.15
CA LEU A 214 1.19 9.75 -0.41
C LEU A 214 0.99 9.10 -1.78
N LEU A 215 1.86 9.38 -2.74
CA LEU A 215 1.80 8.94 -4.14
C LEU A 215 3.03 8.07 -4.46
N PRO A 216 2.98 6.74 -4.22
CA PRO A 216 4.10 5.84 -4.49
C PRO A 216 4.42 5.70 -5.98
#